data_AF-A0A2V8KSQ5-F1
#
_entry.id   AF-A0A2V8KSQ5-F1
#
_cell.length_a   1.000
_cell.length_b   1.000
_cell.length_c   1.000
_cell.angle_alpha   90.00
_cell.angle_beta   90.00
_cell.angle_gamma   90.00
#
_symmetry.space_group_name_H-M   'P 1'
#
loop_
_entity.id
_entity.type
_entity.pdbx_description
1 polymer ?
#
loop_
_entity_poly.entity_id
_entity_poly.type
_entity_poly.pdbx_seq_one_letter_code
_entity_poly.pdbx_strand_id
1 'polypeptide(L)'
;SFLGKTKIGGIDINKPRIRTVFSAALSLACAPRGFTVADFATTVRSMSDSTLLHYHARRAAYDLKKLRAKNLLTKLGNSHRYSIPSEAICIIGALVILREKVLRLILAGVGKRKTGRKPKNWSLIDEHYETIRQDMFTLFEDLRIAA
;
A
#
# COMPACT_ATOMS: atom_id res chain seq x y z
N SER A 1 -18.76 -4.92 3.14
CA SER A 1 -18.28 -6.30 3.03
C SER A 1 -18.64 -7.06 4.28
N PHE A 2 -18.93 -8.36 4.15
CA PHE A 2 -19.28 -9.23 5.26
C PHE A 2 -18.25 -10.36 5.38
N LEU A 3 -18.07 -10.87 6.60
CA LEU A 3 -17.37 -12.12 6.85
C LEU A 3 -18.31 -13.00 7.66
N GLY A 4 -18.90 -14.01 7.00
CA GLY A 4 -20.08 -14.70 7.53
C GLY A 4 -21.21 -13.70 7.81
N LYS A 5 -21.77 -13.72 9.02
CA LYS A 5 -22.82 -12.79 9.45
C LYS A 5 -22.30 -11.42 9.92
N THR A 6 -20.99 -11.23 10.02
CA THR A 6 -20.40 -9.99 10.58
C THR A 6 -20.16 -8.94 9.50
N LYS A 7 -20.72 -7.73 9.65
CA LYS A 7 -20.37 -6.56 8.81
C LYS A 7 -18.96 -6.07 9.15
N ILE A 8 -18.12 -5.90 8.14
CA ILE A 8 -16.73 -5.46 8.29
C ILE A 8 -16.56 -4.09 7.67
N GLY A 9 -15.95 -3.17 8.44
CA GLY A 9 -15.66 -1.81 8.01
C GLY A 9 -14.66 -1.74 6.86
N GLY A 10 -14.62 -0.60 6.19
CA GLY A 10 -13.70 -0.33 5.10
C GLY A 10 -12.22 -0.39 5.51
N ILE A 11 -11.37 -0.48 4.49
CA ILE A 11 -9.92 -0.32 4.59
C ILE A 11 -9.61 1.04 3.98
N ASP A 12 -8.97 1.91 4.76
CA ASP A 12 -8.58 3.25 4.34
C ASP A 12 -7.07 3.27 4.09
N ILE A 13 -6.68 3.25 2.81
CA ILE A 13 -5.29 3.20 2.39
C ILE A 13 -4.51 4.47 2.74
N ASN A 14 -5.19 5.58 3.03
CA ASN A 14 -4.55 6.84 3.34
C ASN A 14 -3.85 6.80 4.70
N LYS A 15 -4.31 5.94 5.62
CA LYS A 15 -3.74 5.79 6.96
C LYS A 15 -2.34 5.18 6.90
N PRO A 16 -1.32 5.78 7.58
CA PRO A 16 0.03 5.24 7.65
C PRO A 16 0.08 3.75 8.03
N ARG A 17 -0.71 3.36 9.04
CA ARG A 17 -0.85 1.96 9.47
C ARG A 17 -1.24 1.03 8.34
N ILE A 18 -2.25 1.39 7.56
CA ILE A 18 -2.80 0.50 6.54
C ILE A 18 -1.78 0.27 5.43
N ARG A 19 -0.98 1.29 5.09
CA ARG A 19 0.16 1.12 4.18
C ARG A 19 1.15 0.09 4.67
N THR A 20 1.60 0.20 5.92
CA THR A 20 2.55 -0.76 6.50
C THR A 20 1.96 -2.16 6.54
N VAL A 21 0.66 -2.29 6.85
CA VAL A 21 -0.08 -3.56 6.79
C VAL A 21 -0.06 -4.17 5.38
N PHE A 22 -0.27 -3.37 4.34
CA PHE A 22 -0.19 -3.85 2.95
C PHE A 22 1.23 -4.25 2.54
N SER A 23 2.25 -3.45 2.90
CA SER A 23 3.65 -3.79 2.63
C SER A 23 4.08 -5.07 3.36
N ALA A 24 3.67 -5.24 4.62
CA ALA A 24 3.93 -6.45 5.38
C ALA A 24 3.23 -7.67 4.78
N ALA A 25 1.98 -7.50 4.31
CA ALA A 25 1.26 -8.55 3.60
C ALA A 25 2.03 -8.97 2.35
N LEU A 26 2.50 -8.03 1.54
CA LEU A 26 3.27 -8.32 0.34
C LEU A 26 4.58 -9.06 0.65
N SER A 27 5.28 -8.67 1.71
CA SER A 27 6.51 -9.35 2.15
C SER A 27 6.26 -10.78 2.60
N LEU A 28 5.11 -11.06 3.22
CA LEU A 28 4.72 -12.41 3.66
C LEU A 28 4.00 -13.22 2.57
N ALA A 29 3.67 -12.62 1.43
CA ALA A 29 3.01 -13.31 0.32
C ALA A 29 3.89 -14.44 -0.25
N CYS A 30 5.21 -14.27 -0.19
CA CYS A 30 6.17 -15.27 -0.65
C CYS A 30 6.39 -16.43 0.36
N ALA A 31 5.69 -16.45 1.50
CA ALA A 31 5.85 -17.51 2.50
C ALA A 31 5.14 -18.80 2.02
N PRO A 32 5.86 -19.89 1.69
CA PRO A 32 5.29 -21.06 1.04
C PRO A 32 4.30 -21.83 1.93
N ARG A 33 4.42 -21.70 3.25
CA ARG A 33 3.52 -22.31 4.25
C ARG A 33 2.52 -21.31 4.83
N GLY A 34 2.37 -20.15 4.20
CA GLY A 34 1.63 -19.03 4.76
C GLY A 34 2.26 -18.48 6.06
N PHE A 35 1.55 -17.57 6.70
CA PHE A 35 2.00 -16.86 7.89
C PHE A 35 0.93 -16.79 8.96
N THR A 36 1.34 -16.65 10.22
CA THR A 36 0.42 -16.51 11.36
C THR A 36 0.13 -15.04 11.67
N VAL A 37 -0.82 -14.81 12.58
CA VAL A 37 -1.07 -13.47 13.13
C VAL A 37 0.17 -12.89 13.82
N ALA A 38 0.97 -13.75 14.49
CA ALA A 38 2.17 -13.34 15.19
C ALA A 38 3.26 -12.89 14.20
N ASP A 39 3.49 -13.69 13.15
CA ASP A 39 4.43 -13.35 12.07
C ASP A 39 4.05 -12.01 11.44
N PHE A 40 2.76 -11.84 11.11
CA PHE A 40 2.24 -10.60 10.55
C PHE A 40 2.46 -9.40 11.48
N ALA A 41 2.20 -9.55 12.77
CA ALA A 41 2.42 -8.48 13.75
C ALA A 41 3.90 -8.09 13.86
N THR A 42 4.79 -9.08 13.82
CA THR A 42 6.24 -8.86 13.85
C THR A 42 6.72 -8.13 12.59
N THR A 43 6.30 -8.55 11.40
CA THR A 43 6.66 -7.89 10.14
C THR A 43 6.14 -6.46 10.05
N VAL A 44 4.91 -6.20 10.51
CA VAL A 44 4.39 -4.83 10.56
C VAL A 44 5.23 -3.96 11.49
N ARG A 45 5.61 -4.46 12.67
CA ARG A 45 6.47 -3.71 13.60
C ARG A 45 7.85 -3.45 13.02
N SER A 46 8.48 -4.42 12.34
CA SER A 46 9.82 -4.25 11.77
C SER A 46 9.86 -3.25 10.61
N MET A 47 8.74 -3.04 9.91
CA MET A 47 8.61 -2.07 8.81
C MET A 47 8.17 -0.67 9.27
N SER A 48 8.09 -0.43 10.58
CA SER A 48 7.54 0.81 11.14
C SER A 48 8.60 1.66 11.80
N ASP A 49 8.75 2.91 11.36
CA ASP A 49 9.80 3.80 11.85
C ASP A 49 9.58 4.37 13.27
N SER A 50 8.36 4.32 13.83
CA SER A 50 8.07 4.71 15.24
C SER A 50 6.58 4.62 15.62
N THR A 51 5.67 4.93 14.70
CA THR A 51 4.22 5.11 14.98
C THR A 51 3.44 3.84 15.33
N LEU A 52 4.05 2.66 15.17
CA LEU A 52 3.40 1.36 15.32
C LEU A 52 4.17 0.43 16.27
N LEU A 53 5.03 0.95 17.15
CA LEU A 53 5.71 0.14 18.17
C LEU A 53 4.70 -0.63 19.05
N HIS A 54 3.51 -0.06 19.31
CA HIS A 54 2.41 -0.73 20.03
C HIS A 54 1.50 -1.60 19.14
N TYR A 55 1.92 -1.94 17.93
CA TYR A 55 1.16 -2.83 17.04
C TYR A 55 1.25 -4.28 17.55
N HIS A 56 0.16 -4.77 18.11
CA HIS A 56 0.08 -6.04 18.82
C HIS A 56 -0.82 -7.04 18.10
N ALA A 57 -0.79 -8.31 18.53
CA ALA A 57 -1.45 -9.43 17.88
C ALA A 57 -2.97 -9.23 17.68
N ARG A 58 -3.68 -8.62 18.62
CA ARG A 58 -5.12 -8.30 18.47
C ARG A 58 -5.38 -7.35 17.30
N ARG A 59 -4.52 -6.34 17.14
CA ARG A 59 -4.61 -5.35 16.05
C ARG A 59 -4.29 -6.00 14.70
N ALA A 60 -3.29 -6.88 14.66
CA ALA A 60 -2.98 -7.71 13.51
C ALA A 60 -4.15 -8.63 13.13
N ALA A 61 -4.75 -9.34 14.08
CA ALA A 61 -5.89 -10.21 13.83
C ALA A 61 -7.07 -9.45 13.22
N TYR A 62 -7.32 -8.22 13.71
CA TYR A 62 -8.37 -7.38 13.17
C TYR A 62 -8.09 -6.89 11.74
N ASP A 63 -6.85 -6.50 11.44
CA ASP A 63 -6.46 -6.11 10.09
C ASP A 63 -6.51 -7.30 9.11
N LEU A 64 -6.06 -8.49 9.54
CA LEU A 64 -6.18 -9.71 8.75
C LEU A 64 -7.65 -10.09 8.51
N LYS A 65 -8.52 -9.92 9.52
CA LYS A 65 -9.97 -10.10 9.36
C LYS A 65 -10.54 -9.14 8.31
N LYS A 66 -10.08 -7.88 8.29
CA LYS A 66 -10.47 -6.89 7.28
C LYS A 66 -9.99 -7.27 5.89
N LEU A 67 -8.72 -7.61 5.73
CA LEU A 67 -8.16 -8.03 4.44
C LEU A 67 -8.88 -9.28 3.90
N ARG A 68 -9.17 -10.25 4.77
CA ARG A 68 -9.95 -11.45 4.40
C ARG A 68 -11.36 -11.10 3.92
N ALA A 69 -12.04 -10.20 4.60
CA ALA A 69 -13.37 -9.73 4.19
C ALA A 69 -13.36 -8.95 2.86
N LYS A 70 -12.18 -8.62 2.33
CA LYS A 70 -11.96 -7.99 1.02
C LYS A 70 -11.35 -8.96 0.01
N ASN A 71 -11.30 -10.26 0.32
CA ASN A 71 -10.67 -11.30 -0.50
C ASN A 71 -9.18 -11.05 -0.79
N LEU A 72 -8.52 -10.23 0.03
CA LEU A 72 -7.09 -9.92 -0.13
C LEU A 72 -6.18 -10.95 0.55
N LEU A 73 -6.76 -11.88 1.31
CA LEU A 73 -6.07 -13.03 1.88
C LEU A 73 -7.06 -14.14 2.20
N THR A 74 -6.54 -15.35 2.35
CA THR A 74 -7.29 -16.57 2.66
C THR A 74 -6.71 -17.28 3.87
N LYS A 75 -7.55 -17.99 4.64
CA LYS A 75 -7.10 -18.88 5.70
C LYS A 75 -6.64 -20.21 5.07
N LEU A 76 -5.48 -20.71 5.48
CA LEU A 76 -4.91 -21.94 4.93
C LEU A 76 -5.51 -23.16 5.63
N GLY A 77 -6.54 -23.75 5.01
CA GLY A 77 -7.28 -24.89 5.55
C GLY A 77 -7.80 -24.64 6.98
N ASN A 78 -7.64 -25.64 7.84
CA ASN A 78 -8.06 -25.56 9.25
C ASN A 78 -7.01 -24.94 10.19
N SER A 79 -5.84 -24.54 9.67
CA SER A 79 -4.73 -24.02 10.48
C SER A 79 -4.92 -22.55 10.90
N HIS A 80 -4.12 -22.05 11.84
CA HIS A 80 -4.08 -20.61 12.18
C HIS A 80 -3.27 -19.76 11.18
N ARG A 81 -2.95 -20.30 9.99
CA ARG A 81 -2.12 -19.65 8.98
C ARG A 81 -2.98 -19.00 7.89
N TYR A 82 -2.41 -17.98 7.28
CA TYR A 82 -2.98 -17.23 6.18
C TYR A 82 -2.06 -17.28 4.96
N SER A 83 -2.65 -17.25 3.77
CA SER A 83 -1.97 -17.10 2.49
C SER A 83 -2.59 -15.95 1.71
N ILE A 84 -1.83 -15.40 0.77
CA ILE A 84 -2.30 -14.32 -0.11
C ILE A 84 -2.41 -14.92 -1.52
N PRO A 85 -3.62 -14.99 -2.09
CA PRO A 85 -3.81 -15.45 -3.47
C PRO A 85 -3.04 -14.59 -4.48
N SER A 86 -2.60 -15.16 -5.60
CA SER A 86 -1.83 -14.45 -6.63
C SER A 86 -2.51 -13.17 -7.12
N GLU A 87 -3.82 -13.19 -7.33
CA GLU A 87 -4.60 -12.01 -7.71
C GLU A 87 -4.53 -10.90 -6.63
N ALA A 88 -4.63 -11.29 -5.36
CA ALA A 88 -4.53 -10.35 -4.25
C ALA A 88 -3.11 -9.74 -4.14
N ILE A 89 -2.06 -10.49 -4.50
CA ILE A 89 -0.68 -9.96 -4.54
C ILE A 89 -0.61 -8.79 -5.53
N CYS A 90 -1.16 -8.95 -6.73
CA CYS A 90 -1.19 -7.90 -7.74
C CYS A 90 -1.97 -6.67 -7.26
N ILE A 91 -3.14 -6.87 -6.65
CA ILE A 91 -3.97 -5.77 -6.12
C ILE A 91 -3.23 -5.03 -5.00
N ILE A 92 -2.68 -5.75 -4.03
CA ILE A 92 -1.93 -5.18 -2.90
C ILE A 92 -0.69 -4.43 -3.42
N GLY A 93 0.06 -5.04 -4.33
CA GLY A 93 1.23 -4.45 -4.95
C GLY A 93 0.89 -3.16 -5.71
N ALA A 94 -0.13 -3.19 -6.56
CA ALA A 94 -0.60 -2.02 -7.29
C ALA A 94 -1.00 -0.88 -6.37
N LEU A 95 -1.73 -1.17 -5.28
CA LEU A 95 -2.14 -0.17 -4.29
C LEU A 95 -0.93 0.48 -3.58
N VAL A 96 0.06 -0.32 -3.19
CA VAL A 96 1.28 0.19 -2.55
C VAL A 96 2.11 1.01 -3.53
N ILE A 97 2.31 0.52 -4.76
CA ILE A 97 3.08 1.20 -5.80
C ILE A 97 2.42 2.51 -6.20
N LEU A 98 1.13 2.48 -6.53
CA LEU A 98 0.38 3.67 -6.96
C LEU A 98 0.43 4.76 -5.89
N ARG A 99 0.35 4.39 -4.60
CA ARG A 99 0.40 5.39 -3.54
C ARG A 99 1.81 5.92 -3.25
N GLU A 100 2.77 5.04 -3.02
CA GLU A 100 4.08 5.42 -2.48
C GLU A 100 5.09 5.81 -3.56
N LYS A 101 4.93 5.28 -4.77
CA LYS A 101 5.81 5.52 -5.91
C LYS A 101 5.18 6.47 -6.91
N VAL A 102 3.87 6.41 -7.17
CA VAL A 102 3.24 7.29 -8.15
C VAL A 102 2.74 8.57 -7.48
N LEU A 103 1.69 8.49 -6.67
CA LEU A 103 1.02 9.65 -6.10
C LEU A 103 1.97 10.54 -5.27
N ARG A 104 2.77 9.92 -4.38
CA ARG A 104 3.74 10.66 -3.56
C ARG A 104 4.80 11.38 -4.40
N LEU A 105 5.33 10.76 -5.45
CA LEU A 105 6.35 11.38 -6.31
C LEU A 105 5.77 12.53 -7.12
N ILE A 106 4.58 12.35 -7.70
CA ILE A 106 3.94 13.41 -8.47
C ILE A 106 3.64 14.58 -7.54
N LEU A 107 3.02 14.36 -6.37
CA LEU A 107 2.72 15.42 -5.40
C LEU A 107 3.97 16.12 -4.86
N ALA A 108 5.07 15.39 -4.61
CA ALA A 108 6.33 16.00 -4.20
C ALA A 108 6.93 16.91 -5.29
N GLY A 109 6.60 16.67 -6.56
CA GLY A 109 7.08 17.41 -7.71
C GLY A 109 6.17 18.54 -8.19
N VAL A 110 4.92 18.63 -7.72
CA VAL A 110 3.95 19.67 -8.14
C VAL A 110 4.43 21.07 -7.78
N GLY A 111 5.03 21.27 -6.61
CA GLY A 111 5.48 22.61 -6.17
C GLY A 111 6.81 23.07 -6.77
N LYS A 112 7.45 22.27 -7.64
CA LYS A 112 8.77 22.59 -8.21
C LYS A 112 8.76 22.33 -9.70
N ARG A 113 8.60 23.37 -10.53
CA ARG A 113 8.96 23.26 -11.95
C ARG A 113 10.45 22.89 -11.98
N LYS A 114 10.80 21.68 -12.44
CA LYS A 114 12.20 21.31 -12.68
C LYS A 114 12.68 22.12 -13.88
N THR A 115 13.13 23.35 -13.65
CA THR A 115 13.74 24.25 -14.64
C THR A 115 15.23 23.92 -14.84
N GLY A 116 15.58 22.63 -14.85
CA GLY A 116 16.95 22.16 -14.91
C GLY A 116 17.19 21.22 -16.09
N ARG A 117 18.45 21.04 -16.47
CA ARG A 117 18.88 20.13 -17.54
C ARG A 117 18.41 18.70 -17.27
N LYS A 118 17.78 18.06 -18.25
CA LYS A 118 17.40 16.64 -18.17
C LYS A 118 18.67 15.79 -17.93
N PRO A 119 18.65 14.82 -16.99
CA PRO A 119 19.77 13.90 -16.77
C PRO A 119 20.13 13.13 -18.05
N LYS A 120 21.41 12.76 -18.14
CA LYS A 120 22.02 12.16 -19.34
C LYS A 120 21.46 10.77 -19.67
N ASN A 121 20.98 10.04 -18.66
CA ASN A 121 20.30 8.76 -18.80
C ASN A 121 18.83 8.97 -18.42
N TRP A 122 17.97 9.17 -19.42
CA TRP A 122 16.54 9.41 -19.25
C TRP A 122 15.77 8.17 -19.67
N SER A 123 15.04 7.54 -18.74
CA SER A 123 14.27 6.33 -19.06
C SER A 123 12.86 6.67 -19.57
N LEU A 124 12.21 5.72 -20.26
CA LEU A 124 10.80 5.85 -20.65
C LEU A 124 9.87 6.05 -19.44
N ILE A 125 10.22 5.47 -18.30
CA ILE A 125 9.47 5.64 -17.04
C ILE A 125 9.58 7.09 -16.55
N ASP A 126 10.76 7.71 -16.67
CA ASP A 126 10.96 9.12 -16.30
C ASP A 126 10.17 10.07 -17.22
N GLU A 127 10.05 9.73 -18.49
CA GLU A 127 9.21 10.48 -19.45
C GLU A 127 7.74 10.42 -19.06
N HIS A 128 7.19 9.23 -18.82
CA HIS A 128 5.81 9.07 -18.37
C HIS A 128 5.53 9.80 -17.05
N TYR A 129 6.46 9.75 -16.09
CA TYR A 129 6.31 10.52 -14.84
C TYR A 129 6.31 12.02 -15.08
N GLU A 130 7.16 12.54 -15.96
CA GLU A 130 7.21 13.97 -16.26
C GLU A 130 5.95 14.45 -16.99
N THR A 131 5.42 13.68 -17.96
CA THR A 131 4.14 14.00 -18.62
C THR A 131 3.00 14.09 -17.62
N ILE A 132 2.81 13.06 -16.79
CA ILE A 132 1.74 13.05 -15.78
C ILE A 132 1.92 14.22 -14.79
N ARG A 133 3.16 14.56 -14.43
CA ARG A 133 3.44 15.68 -13.53
C ARG A 133 3.08 17.03 -14.14
N GLN A 134 3.36 17.24 -15.43
CA GLN A 134 3.01 18.46 -16.15
C GLN A 134 1.49 18.60 -16.31
N ASP A 135 0.80 17.52 -16.67
CA ASP A 135 -0.66 17.52 -16.80
C ASP A 135 -1.34 17.80 -15.45
N MET A 136 -0.85 17.18 -14.37
CA MET A 136 -1.40 17.39 -13.03
C MET A 136 -1.11 18.80 -12.49
N PHE A 137 0.04 19.39 -12.85
CA PHE A 137 0.34 20.79 -12.53
C PHE A 137 -0.63 21.74 -13.23
N THR A 138 -0.88 21.53 -14.53
CA THR A 138 -1.84 22.31 -15.33
C THR A 138 -3.23 22.25 -14.71
N LEU A 139 -3.68 21.05 -14.33
CA LEU A 139 -4.96 20.86 -13.65
C LEU A 139 -5.03 21.63 -12.32
N PHE A 140 -3.94 21.71 -11.55
CA PHE A 140 -3.93 22.42 -10.28
C PHE A 140 -3.93 23.94 -10.44
N GLU A 141 -3.32 24.47 -11.49
CA GLU A 141 -3.43 25.88 -11.89
C GLU A 141 -4.89 26.21 -12.24
N ASP A 142 -5.53 25.37 -13.06
CA ASP A 142 -6.94 25.54 -13.45
C ASP A 142 -7.89 25.49 -12.23
N LEU A 143 -7.59 24.60 -11.28
CA LEU A 143 -8.32 24.48 -10.02
C LEU A 143 -7.94 25.56 -8.99
N ARG A 144 -6.95 26.42 -9.28
CA ARG A 144 -6.41 27.47 -8.38
C ARG A 144 -5.87 26.95 -7.05
N ILE A 145 -5.24 25.78 -7.09
CA ILE A 145 -4.64 25.12 -5.92
C ILE A 145 -3.10 25.20 -5.98
N ALA A 146 -2.53 25.26 -7.18
CA ALA A 146 -1.13 25.61 -7.41
C ALA A 146 -1.09 27.09 -7.83
N ALA A 147 -0.21 27.86 -7.19
CA ALA A 147 0.10 29.26 -7.48
C ALA A 147 1.61 29.43 -7.61
#